data_AF-A0A2I1HVL6-F1
#
_entry.id   AF-A0A2I1HVL6-F1
#
_cell.length_a   1.000
_cell.length_b   1.000
_cell.length_c   1.000
_cell.angle_alpha   90.00
_cell.angle_beta   90.00
_cell.angle_gamma   90.00
#
_symmetry.space_group_name_H-M   'P 1'
#
loop_
_entity.id
_entity.type
_entity.pdbx_description
1 polymer ?
#
loop_
_entity_poly.entity_id
_entity_poly.type
_entity_poly.pdbx_seq_one_letter_code
_entity_poly.pdbx_strand_id
1 'polypeptide(L)'
;STPFRLSRTNLSSIPDLAYPNGHTPLFQYLSIKIFKSSLHRLRKRGFFYLSQLLTPQGTHLASWSVIYSNSTQKLGHARVTKWYQDLFSNVTDPNQFGLLLDQFISTRPVQSVAKDLTPCIPLVGSKKHWIVTLDDDCSFLFGKQLSFQPSRSTCIIAHWISDCSSNPGDLITLKPCPGCDLNMYKSSYKKKPVSVSSVSCACSVPLPESLILPTKKTSITVNTSHIVATVSWAEIVDSVTNFIESHSDRVVSSTIPSPAPLMDDIAGSAATDLFTAADIAASSPVVITEDSCYTFYTDGSLINLGTNEVSMGWGWVQI
;
A
#
# COMPACT_ATOMS: atom_id res chain seq x y z
N SER A 1 -25.35 25.87 29.47
CA SER A 1 -24.86 25.27 28.22
C SER A 1 -25.94 24.33 27.71
N THR A 2 -26.64 24.69 26.64
CA THR A 2 -27.60 23.79 25.98
C THR A 2 -26.83 22.65 25.31
N PRO A 3 -27.15 21.38 25.56
CA PRO A 3 -26.49 20.27 24.88
C PRO A 3 -26.98 20.22 23.42
N PHE A 4 -26.14 20.65 22.47
CA PHE A 4 -26.42 20.44 21.06
C PHE A 4 -26.04 19.01 20.67
N ARG A 5 -26.89 18.36 19.88
CA ARG A 5 -26.68 16.99 19.40
C ARG A 5 -26.31 17.06 17.92
N LEU A 6 -25.05 16.74 17.59
CA LEU A 6 -24.60 16.64 16.21
C LEU A 6 -25.17 15.35 15.58
N SER A 7 -26.05 15.49 14.58
CA SER A 7 -26.66 14.39 13.83
C SER A 7 -26.13 14.35 12.39
N ARG A 8 -25.94 13.14 11.85
CA ARG A 8 -25.53 12.94 10.46
C ARG A 8 -26.66 13.36 9.51
N THR A 9 -26.39 14.28 8.59
CA THR A 9 -27.30 14.56 7.47
C THR A 9 -27.13 13.48 6.41
N ASN A 10 -28.21 12.76 6.09
CA ASN A 10 -28.24 11.67 5.09
C ASN A 10 -28.14 12.17 3.62
N LEU A 11 -27.56 13.35 3.40
CA LEU A 11 -27.44 13.98 2.10
C LEU A 11 -25.97 14.18 1.76
N SER A 12 -25.26 13.09 1.47
CA SER A 12 -24.18 13.12 0.49
C SER A 12 -23.84 11.69 0.05
N SER A 13 -23.88 11.46 -1.26
CA SER A 13 -23.24 10.33 -1.94
C SER A 13 -21.72 10.52 -2.04
N ILE A 14 -21.14 11.26 -1.10
CA ILE A 14 -19.70 11.49 -1.00
C ILE A 14 -19.14 10.35 -0.16
N PRO A 15 -18.15 9.58 -0.65
CA PRO A 15 -17.55 8.50 0.12
C PRO A 15 -17.02 9.09 1.42
N ASP A 16 -17.43 8.49 2.53
CA ASP A 16 -17.04 8.81 3.89
C ASP A 16 -15.51 9.01 3.94
N LEU A 17 -15.06 10.26 4.08
CA LEU A 17 -13.63 10.61 4.23
C LEU A 17 -13.11 10.29 5.64
N ALA A 18 -13.98 9.77 6.53
CA ALA A 18 -13.54 9.02 7.69
C ALA A 18 -12.81 7.78 7.17
N TYR A 19 -11.48 7.81 7.18
CA TYR A 19 -10.67 6.62 6.90
C TYR A 19 -11.24 5.47 7.73
N PRO A 20 -11.80 4.42 7.11
CA PRO A 20 -12.67 3.47 7.81
C PRO A 20 -11.97 2.72 8.96
N ASN A 21 -10.63 2.84 9.04
CA ASN A 21 -9.75 2.11 9.97
C ASN A 21 -8.79 3.02 10.77
N GLY A 22 -9.00 4.35 10.81
CA GLY A 22 -8.12 5.30 11.49
C GLY A 22 -8.32 5.38 13.01
N HIS A 23 -7.97 4.34 13.76
CA HIS A 23 -8.23 4.29 15.22
C HIS A 23 -7.06 4.72 16.11
N THR A 24 -5.88 4.91 15.52
CA THR A 24 -4.61 4.96 16.28
C THR A 24 -3.77 6.16 15.82
N PRO A 25 -4.04 7.37 16.34
CA PRO A 25 -3.37 8.60 15.87
C PRO A 25 -1.87 8.60 16.16
N LEU A 26 -1.05 8.97 15.16
CA LEU A 26 0.43 8.96 15.28
C LEU A 26 0.96 9.85 16.41
N PHE A 27 0.24 10.92 16.77
CA PHE A 27 0.69 11.85 17.81
C PHE A 27 0.78 11.20 19.20
N GLN A 28 0.05 10.10 19.43
CA GLN A 28 0.08 9.37 20.72
C GLN A 28 1.38 8.57 20.89
N TYR A 29 2.05 8.22 19.78
CA TYR A 29 3.23 7.36 19.75
C TYR A 29 4.51 8.08 19.37
N LEU A 30 4.42 9.39 19.13
CA LEU A 30 5.56 10.24 18.84
C LEU A 30 5.86 11.12 20.04
N SER A 31 7.14 11.29 20.33
CA SER A 31 7.63 12.29 21.27
C SER A 31 7.09 13.67 20.86
N ILE A 32 6.47 14.41 21.79
CA ILE A 32 5.78 15.68 21.48
C ILE A 32 6.67 16.69 20.71
N LYS A 33 7.96 16.73 21.03
CA LYS A 33 8.96 17.58 20.34
C LYS A 33 9.15 17.15 18.88
N ILE A 34 9.27 15.83 18.65
CA ILE A 34 9.44 15.23 17.33
C ILE A 34 8.18 15.42 16.49
N PHE A 35 7.00 15.15 17.06
CA PHE A 35 5.71 15.36 16.40
C PHE A 35 5.54 16.80 15.93
N LYS A 36 5.71 17.79 16.82
CA LYS A 36 5.60 19.22 16.47
C LYS A 36 6.55 19.61 15.34
N SER A 37 7.81 19.16 15.39
CA SER A 37 8.80 19.45 14.34
C SER A 37 8.53 18.76 13.00
N SER A 38 7.75 17.68 13.00
CA SER A 38 7.50 16.84 11.83
C SER A 38 6.08 16.96 11.26
N LEU A 39 5.18 17.65 11.96
CA LEU A 39 3.75 17.75 11.65
C LEU A 39 3.49 18.15 10.19
N HIS A 40 4.13 19.22 9.70
CA HIS A 40 3.98 19.66 8.32
C HIS A 40 4.36 18.56 7.31
N ARG A 41 5.39 17.76 7.59
CA ARG A 41 5.85 16.68 6.69
C ARG A 41 4.90 15.48 6.72
N LEU A 42 4.37 15.15 7.90
CA LEU A 42 3.37 14.09 8.07
C LEU A 42 2.07 14.46 7.33
N ARG A 43 1.57 15.68 7.54
CA ARG A 43 0.39 16.22 6.83
C ARG A 43 0.55 16.22 5.32
N LYS A 44 1.70 16.68 4.81
CA LYS A 44 1.98 16.69 3.36
C LYS A 44 1.99 15.29 2.74
N ARG A 45 2.15 14.25 3.55
CA ARG A 45 2.14 12.83 3.13
C ARG A 45 0.85 12.10 3.50
N GLY A 46 -0.09 12.76 4.17
CA GLY A 46 -1.32 12.15 4.64
C GLY A 46 -1.12 11.11 5.76
N PHE A 47 0.00 11.16 6.48
CA PHE A 47 0.29 10.25 7.60
C PHE A 47 -0.31 10.81 8.89
N PHE A 48 -1.43 10.24 9.30
CA PHE A 48 -2.19 10.62 10.48
C PHE A 48 -2.33 9.47 11.48
N TYR A 49 -2.39 8.23 10.99
CA TYR A 49 -2.63 7.04 11.78
C TYR A 49 -1.50 6.03 11.66
N LEU A 50 -1.25 5.27 12.74
CA LEU A 50 -0.26 4.20 12.75
C LEU A 50 -0.58 3.13 11.70
N SER A 51 -1.86 2.78 11.53
CA SER A 51 -2.32 1.77 10.57
C SER A 51 -1.81 2.04 9.14
N GLN A 52 -1.69 3.29 8.72
CA GLN A 52 -1.19 3.65 7.39
C GLN A 52 0.29 3.29 7.16
N LEU A 53 1.03 3.00 8.23
CA LEU A 53 2.45 2.68 8.19
C LEU A 53 2.71 1.21 8.52
N LEU A 54 1.68 0.38 8.70
CA LEU A 54 1.83 -1.04 8.99
C LEU A 54 1.84 -1.88 7.71
N THR A 55 2.38 -3.09 7.83
CA THR A 55 2.17 -4.17 6.86
C THR A 55 0.68 -4.52 6.75
N PRO A 56 0.22 -5.13 5.63
CA PRO A 56 -1.19 -5.50 5.46
C PRO A 56 -1.75 -6.36 6.60
N GLN A 57 -0.92 -7.27 7.14
CA GLN A 57 -1.31 -8.13 8.27
C GLN A 57 -1.35 -7.39 9.62
N GLY A 58 -0.91 -6.13 9.68
CA GLY A 58 -0.93 -5.33 10.91
C GLY A 58 0.07 -5.76 11.98
N THR A 59 1.03 -6.64 11.68
CA THR A 59 1.98 -7.20 12.66
C THR A 59 3.34 -6.51 12.68
N HIS A 60 3.73 -5.90 11.55
CA HIS A 60 5.01 -5.22 11.41
C HIS A 60 4.82 -3.77 10.97
N LEU A 61 5.70 -2.88 11.42
CA LEU A 61 5.85 -1.55 10.88
C LEU A 61 6.54 -1.63 9.50
N ALA A 62 5.98 -0.97 8.49
CA ALA A 62 6.60 -0.88 7.18
C ALA A 62 7.95 -0.17 7.29
N SER A 63 8.95 -0.71 6.60
CA SER A 63 10.28 -0.13 6.55
C SER A 63 10.27 1.27 5.92
N TRP A 64 11.27 2.08 6.28
CA TRP A 64 11.44 3.39 5.66
C TRP A 64 11.59 3.31 4.13
N SER A 65 12.22 2.23 3.63
CA SER A 65 12.46 2.01 2.20
C SER A 65 11.15 1.85 1.42
N VAL A 66 10.16 1.15 1.99
CA VAL A 66 8.80 0.99 1.49
C VAL A 66 8.05 2.32 1.50
N ILE A 67 7.98 2.97 2.67
CA ILE A 67 7.29 4.26 2.85
C ILE A 67 7.85 5.32 1.90
N TYR A 68 9.17 5.38 1.75
CA TYR A 68 9.84 6.31 0.85
C TYR A 68 9.61 5.97 -0.63
N SER A 69 9.60 4.69 -1.00
CA SER A 69 9.40 4.27 -2.39
C SER A 69 8.00 4.60 -2.93
N ASN A 70 7.01 4.57 -2.04
CA ASN A 70 5.60 4.90 -2.32
C ASN A 70 5.31 6.41 -2.26
N SER A 71 6.24 7.24 -1.76
CA SER A 71 6.09 8.70 -1.72
C SER A 71 6.19 9.35 -3.11
N THR A 72 5.26 10.26 -3.41
CA THR A 72 5.21 11.06 -4.65
C THR A 72 6.31 12.13 -4.73
N GLN A 73 6.85 12.56 -3.58
CA GLN A 73 7.92 13.57 -3.51
C GLN A 73 9.28 12.90 -3.35
N LYS A 74 9.94 12.60 -4.48
CA LYS A 74 11.29 12.01 -4.54
C LYS A 74 12.34 13.09 -4.79
N LEU A 75 12.67 13.86 -3.75
CA LEU A 75 13.76 14.84 -3.79
C LEU A 75 14.91 14.35 -2.91
N GLY A 76 15.94 13.79 -3.54
CA GLY A 76 17.24 13.51 -2.93
C GLY A 76 17.26 12.42 -1.85
N HIS A 77 18.47 12.14 -1.34
CA HIS A 77 18.83 10.98 -0.52
C HIS A 77 17.78 10.59 0.54
N ALA A 78 17.43 9.30 0.52
CA ALA A 78 16.46 8.60 1.36
C ALA A 78 16.89 8.49 2.86
N ARG A 79 17.37 9.58 3.46
CA ARG A 79 17.74 9.58 4.89
C ARG A 79 16.50 9.28 5.72
N VAL A 80 16.64 8.32 6.62
CA VAL A 80 15.61 7.98 7.60
C VAL A 80 15.30 9.22 8.43
N THR A 81 14.03 9.55 8.55
CA THR A 81 13.60 10.76 9.28
C THR A 81 13.54 10.51 10.78
N LYS A 82 13.78 11.57 11.57
CA LYS A 82 13.73 11.49 13.04
C LYS A 82 12.38 11.01 13.56
N TRP A 83 11.26 11.42 12.93
CA TRP A 83 9.94 10.96 13.35
C TRP A 83 9.74 9.46 13.10
N TYR A 84 10.31 8.93 12.01
CA TYR A 84 10.21 7.49 11.76
C TYR A 84 11.04 6.71 12.77
N GLN A 85 12.24 7.17 13.11
CA GLN A 85 13.09 6.55 14.13
C GLN A 85 12.42 6.55 15.51
N ASP A 86 11.85 7.69 15.91
CA ASP A 86 11.13 7.86 17.17
C ASP A 86 9.88 6.96 17.21
N LEU A 87 9.10 6.91 16.13
CA LEU A 87 7.96 6.00 16.02
C LEU A 87 8.41 4.54 16.15
N PHE A 88 9.41 4.14 15.35
CA PHE A 88 9.96 2.78 15.35
C PHE A 88 10.35 2.36 16.77
N SER A 89 11.17 3.15 17.47
CA SER A 89 11.58 2.84 18.85
C SER A 89 10.42 2.75 19.85
N ASN A 90 9.31 3.44 19.59
CA ASN A 90 8.17 3.47 20.51
C ASN A 90 7.17 2.33 20.27
N VAL A 91 7.11 1.77 19.06
CA VAL A 91 6.08 0.79 18.68
C VAL A 91 6.60 -0.60 18.35
N THR A 92 7.91 -0.78 18.15
CA THR A 92 8.48 -2.07 17.75
C THR A 92 9.23 -2.78 18.87
N ASP A 93 9.31 -4.10 18.81
CA ASP A 93 10.15 -4.93 19.67
C ASP A 93 11.65 -4.65 19.38
N PRO A 94 12.48 -4.39 20.40
CA PRO A 94 13.92 -4.17 20.21
C PRO A 94 14.69 -5.42 19.74
N ASN A 95 14.15 -6.62 19.95
CA ASN A 95 14.77 -7.90 19.59
C ASN A 95 14.38 -8.38 18.19
N GLN A 96 13.24 -7.93 17.67
CA GLN A 96 12.71 -8.35 16.37
C GLN A 96 12.47 -7.12 15.49
N PHE A 97 13.27 -7.02 14.43
CA PHE A 97 13.30 -5.81 13.61
C PHE A 97 11.94 -5.55 12.94
N GLY A 98 11.31 -4.43 13.32
CA GLY A 98 10.05 -3.98 12.73
C GLY A 98 8.81 -4.72 13.22
N LEU A 99 8.93 -5.76 14.04
CA LEU A 99 7.79 -6.40 14.70
C LEU A 99 7.17 -5.43 15.69
N LEU A 100 5.84 -5.27 15.66
CA LEU A 100 5.13 -4.40 16.60
C LEU A 100 5.03 -5.05 17.98
N LEU A 101 5.04 -4.23 19.03
CA LEU A 101 4.62 -4.66 20.36
C LEU A 101 3.14 -5.06 20.33
N ASP A 102 2.76 -6.06 21.14
CA ASP A 102 1.41 -6.66 21.12
C ASP A 102 0.26 -5.65 21.15
N GLN A 103 0.40 -4.59 21.96
CA GLN A 103 -0.59 -3.52 22.08
C GLN A 103 -0.82 -2.68 20.81
N PHE A 104 0.09 -2.76 19.84
CA PHE A 104 0.05 -2.03 18.58
C PHE A 104 -0.28 -2.91 17.37
N ILE A 105 -0.39 -4.22 17.56
CA ILE A 105 -0.79 -5.15 16.51
C ILE A 105 -2.25 -4.84 16.11
N SER A 106 -2.47 -4.62 14.83
CA SER A 106 -3.81 -4.40 14.28
C SER A 106 -4.44 -5.72 13.85
N THR A 107 -5.64 -6.01 14.33
CA THR A 107 -6.45 -7.16 13.91
C THR A 107 -7.38 -6.86 12.74
N ARG A 108 -7.45 -5.59 12.32
CA ARG A 108 -8.29 -5.15 11.18
C ARG A 108 -7.50 -5.14 9.89
N PRO A 109 -8.15 -5.38 8.72
CA PRO A 109 -7.51 -5.25 7.43
C PRO A 109 -6.92 -3.85 7.30
N VAL A 110 -5.59 -3.77 7.29
CA VAL A 110 -4.91 -2.52 7.09
C VAL A 110 -4.98 -2.24 5.60
N GLN A 111 -5.70 -1.19 5.20
CA GLN A 111 -5.58 -0.66 3.84
C GLN A 111 -4.16 -0.14 3.70
N SER A 112 -3.28 -1.01 3.19
CA SER A 112 -1.91 -0.64 2.90
C SER A 112 -1.93 0.42 1.80
N VAL A 113 -1.03 1.39 1.90
CA VAL A 113 -0.73 2.35 0.81
C VAL A 113 0.00 1.64 -0.36
N ALA A 114 0.11 0.31 -0.30
CA ALA A 114 0.68 -0.55 -1.31
C ALA A 114 -0.01 -0.39 -2.65
N LYS A 115 0.76 -0.55 -3.72
CA LYS A 115 0.21 -0.75 -5.05
C LYS A 115 -0.20 -2.21 -5.18
N ASP A 116 -1.46 -2.44 -5.52
CA ASP A 116 -1.94 -3.77 -5.89
C ASP A 116 -1.06 -4.34 -7.01
N LEU A 117 -0.63 -5.59 -6.82
CA LEU A 117 0.07 -6.32 -7.85
C LEU A 117 -0.91 -6.59 -9.01
N THR A 118 -0.46 -6.31 -10.23
CA THR A 118 -1.32 -6.46 -11.40
C THR A 118 -1.32 -7.91 -11.87
N PRO A 119 -2.48 -8.52 -12.18
CA PRO A 119 -2.52 -9.84 -12.80
C PRO A 119 -1.73 -9.88 -14.10
N CYS A 120 -1.09 -11.02 -14.40
CA CYS A 120 -0.41 -11.16 -15.68
C CYS A 120 -1.40 -11.14 -16.85
N ILE A 121 -2.60 -11.70 -16.71
CA ILE A 121 -3.57 -11.78 -17.81
C ILE A 121 -4.59 -10.61 -17.73
N PRO A 122 -4.88 -9.92 -18.84
CA PRO A 122 -4.24 -10.04 -20.15
C PRO A 122 -2.88 -9.33 -20.19
N LEU A 123 -1.83 -10.02 -20.67
CA LEU A 123 -0.53 -9.39 -20.93
C LEU A 123 -0.65 -8.53 -22.19
N VAL A 124 -0.81 -7.22 -22.03
CA VAL A 124 -0.86 -6.28 -23.16
C VAL A 124 0.53 -5.69 -23.40
N GLY A 125 1.10 -5.97 -24.57
CA GLY A 125 2.32 -5.32 -25.06
C GLY A 125 3.57 -6.21 -25.13
N SER A 126 4.65 -5.65 -25.67
CA SER A 126 5.94 -6.35 -25.90
C SER A 126 6.90 -6.28 -24.70
N LYS A 127 6.51 -5.59 -23.63
CA LYS A 127 7.36 -5.39 -22.46
C LYS A 127 7.46 -6.70 -21.68
N LYS A 128 8.69 -7.09 -21.36
CA LYS A 128 8.93 -8.21 -20.44
C LYS A 128 8.67 -7.75 -19.03
N HIS A 129 7.89 -8.49 -18.25
CA HIS A 129 7.56 -8.18 -16.85
C HIS A 129 8.41 -8.98 -15.86
N TRP A 130 8.46 -8.51 -14.61
CA TRP A 130 8.87 -9.34 -13.50
C TRP A 130 7.61 -9.99 -12.96
N ILE A 131 7.71 -11.26 -12.60
CA ILE A 131 6.57 -12.11 -12.27
C ILE A 131 6.84 -12.74 -10.90
N VAL A 132 5.78 -12.83 -10.10
CA VAL A 132 5.69 -13.63 -8.89
C VAL A 132 4.51 -14.59 -9.03
N THR A 133 4.71 -15.83 -8.60
CA THR A 133 3.68 -16.87 -8.59
C THR A 133 3.95 -17.86 -7.44
N LEU A 134 3.01 -18.75 -7.16
CA LEU A 134 3.25 -19.91 -6.31
C LEU A 134 3.54 -21.12 -7.20
N ASP A 135 4.45 -21.98 -6.76
CA ASP A 135 4.58 -23.33 -7.32
C ASP A 135 3.60 -24.31 -6.64
N ASP A 136 3.63 -25.57 -7.09
CA ASP A 136 2.75 -26.63 -6.59
C ASP A 136 2.93 -26.90 -5.07
N ASP A 137 4.08 -26.52 -4.50
CA ASP A 137 4.39 -26.65 -3.08
C ASP A 137 4.04 -25.37 -2.28
N CYS A 138 3.25 -24.47 -2.86
CA CYS A 138 2.90 -23.15 -2.31
C CYS A 138 4.13 -22.26 -1.99
N SER A 139 5.25 -22.49 -2.68
CA SER A 139 6.46 -21.70 -2.53
C SER A 139 6.48 -20.54 -3.53
N PHE A 140 6.90 -19.36 -3.05
CA PHE A 140 6.99 -18.19 -3.91
C PHE A 140 8.10 -18.32 -4.93
N LEU A 141 7.74 -18.21 -6.20
CA LEU A 141 8.65 -18.24 -7.32
C LEU A 141 8.71 -16.87 -7.99
N PHE A 142 9.93 -16.36 -8.13
CA PHE A 142 10.18 -15.07 -8.74
C PHE A 142 10.92 -15.21 -10.05
N GLY A 143 10.61 -14.35 -11.01
CA GLY A 143 11.46 -14.28 -12.18
C GLY A 143 11.14 -13.21 -13.19
N LYS A 144 12.06 -13.09 -14.13
CA LYS A 144 11.92 -12.18 -15.25
C LYS A 144 11.39 -12.93 -16.45
N GLN A 145 10.28 -12.46 -17.01
CA GLN A 145 9.75 -12.96 -18.28
C GLN A 145 10.83 -12.96 -19.37
N LEU A 146 11.01 -14.12 -20.01
CA LEU A 146 11.85 -14.31 -21.18
C LEU A 146 11.02 -14.46 -22.44
N SER A 147 9.96 -15.27 -22.38
CA SER A 147 9.02 -15.52 -23.48
C SER A 147 7.62 -15.85 -22.98
N PHE A 148 6.60 -15.45 -23.74
CA PHE A 148 5.20 -15.73 -23.50
C PHE A 148 4.72 -16.90 -24.36
N GLN A 149 3.96 -17.85 -23.79
CA GLN A 149 3.38 -18.99 -24.51
C GLN A 149 1.84 -18.97 -24.41
N PRO A 150 1.14 -18.20 -25.26
CA PRO A 150 -0.30 -17.99 -25.15
C PRO A 150 -1.11 -19.29 -25.27
N SER A 151 -0.71 -20.21 -26.15
CA SER A 151 -1.42 -21.49 -26.37
C SER A 151 -1.45 -22.40 -25.15
N ARG A 152 -0.53 -22.19 -24.21
CA ARG A 152 -0.41 -22.99 -22.98
C ARG A 152 -0.74 -22.17 -21.73
N SER A 153 -1.14 -20.91 -21.89
CA SER A 153 -1.30 -19.96 -20.79
C SER A 153 -0.10 -19.96 -19.82
N THR A 154 1.12 -20.12 -20.35
CA THR A 154 2.35 -20.18 -19.55
C THR A 154 3.40 -19.18 -20.03
N CYS A 155 4.39 -18.93 -19.18
CA CYS A 155 5.49 -18.02 -19.43
C CYS A 155 6.81 -18.68 -19.05
N ILE A 156 7.84 -18.55 -19.89
CA ILE A 156 9.20 -18.91 -19.49
C ILE A 156 9.81 -17.70 -18.80
N ILE A 157 10.32 -17.91 -17.60
CA ILE A 157 11.00 -16.88 -16.81
C ILE A 157 12.45 -17.28 -16.54
N ALA A 158 13.31 -16.28 -16.42
CA ALA A 158 14.58 -16.40 -15.72
C ALA A 158 14.27 -16.47 -14.24
N HIS A 159 14.69 -17.54 -13.56
CA HIS A 159 14.39 -17.76 -12.17
C HIS A 159 15.32 -16.95 -11.26
N TRP A 160 14.72 -16.26 -10.29
CA TRP A 160 15.37 -15.45 -9.28
C TRP A 160 14.88 -15.87 -7.90
N ILE A 161 15.72 -15.73 -6.89
CA ILE A 161 15.44 -16.13 -5.51
C ILE A 161 15.54 -14.93 -4.58
N SER A 162 14.86 -15.03 -3.44
CA SER A 162 14.79 -14.00 -2.40
C SER A 162 15.00 -14.63 -1.02
N ASP A 163 15.54 -13.87 -0.07
CA ASP A 163 15.67 -14.21 1.36
C ASP A 163 14.67 -13.43 2.24
N CYS A 164 13.62 -12.90 1.60
CA CYS A 164 12.73 -11.89 2.14
C CYS A 164 11.79 -12.32 3.27
N SER A 165 11.79 -13.60 3.67
CA SER A 165 11.01 -14.07 4.83
C SER A 165 11.48 -13.47 6.16
N SER A 166 12.70 -12.92 6.20
CA SER A 166 13.33 -12.46 7.45
C SER A 166 12.73 -11.16 8.00
N ASN A 167 12.24 -10.26 7.12
CA ASN A 167 11.69 -8.95 7.50
C ASN A 167 10.47 -8.62 6.62
N PRO A 168 9.25 -8.96 7.04
CA PRO A 168 8.05 -8.80 6.23
C PRO A 168 7.80 -7.37 5.74
N GLY A 169 8.18 -6.38 6.54
CA GLY A 169 8.00 -4.96 6.24
C GLY A 169 9.06 -4.32 5.33
N ASP A 170 10.09 -5.04 4.89
CA ASP A 170 11.13 -4.50 4.00
C ASP A 170 10.92 -4.85 2.53
N LEU A 171 11.48 -4.03 1.64
CA LEU A 171 11.47 -4.28 0.21
C LEU A 171 12.19 -5.59 -0.12
N ILE A 172 11.62 -6.37 -1.03
CA ILE A 172 12.27 -7.63 -1.42
C ILE A 172 13.48 -7.38 -2.33
N THR A 173 14.55 -8.12 -2.10
CA THR A 173 15.75 -8.15 -2.94
C THR A 173 15.84 -9.50 -3.63
N LEU A 174 15.88 -9.49 -4.96
CA LEU A 174 16.03 -10.69 -5.75
C LEU A 174 17.46 -10.83 -6.24
N LYS A 175 17.98 -12.05 -6.22
CA LYS A 175 19.26 -12.45 -6.82
C LYS A 175 19.06 -13.55 -7.87
N PRO A 176 19.92 -13.64 -8.90
CA PRO A 176 19.84 -14.72 -9.88
C PRO A 176 19.91 -16.08 -9.18
N CYS A 177 19.03 -17.00 -9.56
CA CYS A 177 19.09 -18.37 -9.04
C CYS A 177 20.36 -19.05 -9.58
N PRO A 178 21.23 -19.65 -8.74
CA PRO A 178 22.45 -20.31 -9.20
C PRO A 178 22.18 -21.58 -10.03
N GLY A 179 20.93 -22.07 -10.01
CA GLY A 179 20.50 -23.31 -10.65
C GLY A 179 19.82 -24.20 -9.62
N CYS A 180 18.51 -24.34 -9.71
CA CYS A 180 17.70 -25.23 -8.87
C CYS A 180 17.09 -26.36 -9.70
N ASP A 181 16.31 -27.24 -9.06
CA ASP A 181 15.64 -28.37 -9.71
C ASP A 181 14.53 -27.94 -10.68
N LEU A 182 13.98 -26.74 -10.51
CA LEU A 182 13.00 -26.16 -11.44
C LEU A 182 13.62 -25.74 -12.78
N ASN A 183 14.95 -25.78 -12.91
CA ASN A 183 15.63 -25.42 -14.14
C ASN A 183 15.35 -26.43 -15.25
N MET A 184 14.58 -26.03 -16.26
CA MET A 184 14.18 -26.90 -17.38
C MET A 184 15.37 -27.40 -18.22
N TYR A 185 16.54 -26.78 -18.08
CA TYR A 185 17.77 -27.15 -18.78
C TYR A 185 18.76 -27.98 -17.93
N LYS A 186 18.41 -28.35 -16.69
CA LYS A 186 19.30 -29.10 -15.78
C LYS A 186 19.49 -30.56 -16.19
N SER A 187 18.41 -31.23 -16.62
CA SER A 187 18.37 -32.66 -16.94
C SER A 187 18.06 -32.97 -18.40
N SER A 188 17.65 -31.96 -19.18
CA SER A 188 17.21 -32.15 -20.56
C SER A 188 18.40 -32.12 -21.52
N TYR A 189 18.54 -33.11 -22.42
CA TYR A 189 19.36 -33.02 -23.66
C TYR A 189 18.96 -31.84 -24.59
N LYS A 190 18.01 -31.00 -24.16
CA LYS A 190 17.58 -29.78 -24.82
C LYS A 190 18.71 -28.76 -24.72
N LYS A 191 19.36 -28.50 -25.86
CA LYS A 191 20.31 -27.39 -25.98
C LYS A 191 19.62 -26.10 -25.54
N LYS A 192 20.27 -25.41 -24.62
CA LYS A 192 19.84 -24.09 -24.15
C LYS A 192 19.82 -23.13 -25.34
N PRO A 193 18.69 -22.49 -25.67
CA PRO A 193 18.63 -21.56 -26.78
C PRO A 193 19.51 -20.33 -26.50
N VAL A 194 20.10 -19.76 -27.55
CA VAL A 194 21.00 -18.60 -27.46
C VAL A 194 20.36 -17.43 -26.73
N SER A 195 19.04 -17.23 -26.88
CA SER A 195 18.25 -16.19 -26.21
C SER A 195 18.17 -16.33 -24.68
N VAL A 196 18.46 -17.50 -24.12
CA VAL A 196 18.42 -17.79 -22.67
C VAL A 196 19.83 -18.08 -22.13
N SER A 197 20.85 -18.17 -23.00
CA SER A 197 22.23 -18.54 -22.66
C SER A 197 22.83 -17.76 -21.49
N SER A 198 22.48 -16.48 -21.34
CA SER A 198 22.94 -15.58 -20.28
C SER A 198 22.32 -15.82 -18.89
N VAL A 199 21.30 -16.66 -18.79
CA VAL A 199 20.56 -16.89 -17.53
C VAL A 199 20.95 -18.23 -16.92
N SER A 200 21.35 -18.26 -15.66
CA SER A 200 21.74 -19.49 -14.94
C SER A 200 20.60 -20.50 -14.79
N CYS A 201 19.37 -20.05 -14.57
CA CYS A 201 18.21 -20.89 -14.31
C CYS A 201 16.96 -20.35 -15.02
N ALA A 202 16.20 -21.23 -15.69
CA ALA A 202 14.92 -20.86 -16.30
C ALA A 202 13.85 -21.93 -16.04
N CYS A 203 12.63 -21.49 -15.74
CA CYS A 203 11.48 -22.34 -15.47
C CYS A 203 10.24 -21.82 -16.21
N SER A 204 9.22 -22.67 -16.32
CA SER A 204 7.92 -22.32 -16.90
C SER A 204 6.93 -22.08 -15.77
N VAL A 205 6.16 -21.00 -15.83
CA VAL A 205 5.15 -20.65 -14.83
C VAL A 205 3.76 -20.47 -15.44
N PRO A 206 2.69 -20.81 -14.71
CA PRO A 206 1.31 -20.56 -15.14
C PRO A 206 0.98 -19.07 -15.03
N LEU A 207 0.43 -18.48 -16.10
CA LEU A 207 0.05 -17.07 -16.11
C LEU A 207 -1.23 -16.71 -15.35
N PRO A 208 -2.28 -17.56 -15.31
CA PRO A 208 -3.50 -17.24 -14.58
C PRO A 208 -3.29 -16.99 -13.09
N GLU A 209 -2.29 -17.66 -12.50
CA GLU A 209 -1.92 -17.59 -11.08
C GLU A 209 -0.67 -16.72 -10.83
N SER A 210 -0.29 -15.92 -11.83
CA SER A 210 0.90 -15.08 -11.77
C SER A 210 0.53 -13.60 -11.69
N LEU A 211 1.25 -12.87 -10.83
CA LEU A 211 1.16 -11.43 -10.68
C LEU A 211 2.43 -10.73 -11.18
N ILE A 212 2.27 -9.51 -11.68
CA ILE A 212 3.36 -8.64 -12.11
C ILE A 212 3.99 -8.00 -10.87
N LEU A 213 5.26 -8.31 -10.64
CA LEU A 213 6.05 -7.72 -9.57
C LEU A 213 6.58 -6.34 -10.01
N PRO A 214 6.21 -5.24 -9.34
CA PRO A 214 6.67 -3.90 -9.69
C PRO A 214 8.13 -3.72 -9.27
N THR A 215 8.95 -3.24 -10.21
CA THR A 215 10.39 -3.02 -10.01
C THR A 215 10.81 -1.74 -10.71
N LYS A 216 11.84 -1.07 -10.19
CA LYS A 216 12.43 0.12 -10.86
C LYS A 216 13.30 -0.26 -12.06
N LYS A 217 13.93 -1.44 -12.02
CA LYS A 217 14.83 -1.92 -13.07
C LYS A 217 14.13 -2.95 -13.96
N THR A 218 13.88 -2.57 -15.21
CA THR A 218 13.10 -3.37 -16.15
C THR A 218 13.96 -4.31 -17.00
N SER A 219 15.27 -4.08 -17.11
CA SER A 219 16.21 -4.89 -17.90
C SER A 219 17.21 -5.65 -17.02
N ILE A 220 17.53 -6.88 -17.44
CA ILE A 220 18.59 -7.70 -16.85
C ILE A 220 19.73 -7.78 -17.84
N THR A 221 20.94 -7.54 -17.35
CA THR A 221 22.20 -7.80 -18.06
C THR A 221 22.95 -8.91 -17.34
N VAL A 222 23.97 -9.49 -17.99
CA VAL A 222 24.83 -10.55 -17.42
C VAL A 222 25.41 -10.17 -16.06
N ASN A 223 25.67 -8.88 -15.82
CA ASN A 223 26.30 -8.40 -14.59
C ASN A 223 25.29 -7.99 -13.50
N THR A 224 23.99 -8.24 -13.68
CA THR A 224 22.98 -7.88 -12.67
C THR A 224 22.99 -8.92 -11.55
N SER A 225 23.62 -8.59 -10.43
CA SER A 225 23.72 -9.48 -9.26
C SER A 225 22.52 -9.42 -8.32
N HIS A 226 21.82 -8.29 -8.27
CA HIS A 226 20.63 -8.11 -7.46
C HIS A 226 19.70 -7.05 -8.07
N ILE A 227 18.42 -7.14 -7.73
CA ILE A 227 17.43 -6.10 -7.97
C ILE A 227 16.55 -5.92 -6.72
N VAL A 228 15.99 -4.73 -6.55
CA VAL A 228 15.09 -4.42 -5.44
C VAL A 228 13.71 -4.12 -6.02
N ALA A 229 12.69 -4.81 -5.53
CA ALA A 229 11.30 -4.53 -5.89
C ALA A 229 10.81 -3.24 -5.24
N THR A 230 9.65 -2.74 -5.65
CA THR A 230 9.02 -1.58 -5.01
C THR A 230 7.95 -1.97 -4.00
N VAL A 231 7.87 -3.26 -3.66
CA VAL A 231 6.92 -3.84 -2.72
C VAL A 231 7.68 -4.69 -1.70
N SER A 232 7.11 -4.76 -0.51
CA SER A 232 7.57 -5.57 0.61
C SER A 232 7.14 -7.02 0.50
N TRP A 233 7.74 -7.89 1.31
CA TRP A 233 7.34 -9.29 1.40
C TRP A 233 5.89 -9.45 1.87
N ALA A 234 5.51 -8.71 2.91
CA ALA A 234 4.16 -8.72 3.46
C ALA A 234 3.09 -8.33 2.43
N GLU A 235 3.37 -7.32 1.59
CA GLU A 235 2.49 -6.90 0.50
C GLU A 235 2.37 -7.96 -0.59
N ILE A 236 3.46 -8.68 -0.91
CA ILE A 236 3.45 -9.77 -1.89
C ILE A 236 2.61 -10.94 -1.39
N VAL A 237 2.84 -11.37 -0.14
CA VAL A 237 2.08 -12.47 0.46
C VAL A 237 0.60 -12.14 0.46
N ASP A 238 0.23 -10.97 0.96
CA ASP A 238 -1.15 -10.51 0.99
C ASP A 238 -1.80 -10.50 -0.41
N SER A 239 -1.11 -9.88 -1.38
CA SER A 239 -1.62 -9.74 -2.74
C SER A 239 -1.80 -11.10 -3.43
N VAL A 240 -0.82 -12.00 -3.31
CA VAL A 240 -0.86 -13.31 -3.96
C VAL A 240 -1.92 -14.21 -3.31
N THR A 241 -1.99 -14.23 -1.98
CA THR A 241 -3.01 -14.99 -1.25
C THR A 241 -4.42 -14.51 -1.60
N ASN A 242 -4.69 -13.20 -1.52
CA ASN A 242 -5.99 -12.62 -1.88
C ASN A 242 -6.35 -12.89 -3.34
N PHE A 243 -5.36 -12.85 -4.24
CA PHE A 243 -5.56 -13.14 -5.65
C PHE A 243 -5.98 -14.60 -5.87
N ILE A 244 -5.32 -15.56 -5.24
CA ILE A 244 -5.63 -16.99 -5.39
C ILE A 244 -6.99 -17.35 -4.77
N GLU A 245 -7.28 -16.81 -3.59
CA GLU A 245 -8.57 -17.01 -2.90
C GLU A 245 -9.73 -16.48 -3.76
N SER A 246 -9.61 -15.26 -4.28
CA SER A 246 -10.63 -14.67 -5.15
C SER A 246 -10.79 -15.40 -6.50
N HIS A 247 -9.73 -16.03 -7.02
CA HIS A 247 -9.82 -16.87 -8.22
C HIS A 247 -10.58 -18.17 -7.93
N SER A 248 -10.36 -18.78 -6.77
CA SER A 248 -11.06 -19.99 -6.35
C SER A 248 -12.56 -19.76 -6.23
N ASP A 249 -12.97 -18.62 -5.64
CA ASP A 249 -14.39 -18.26 -5.50
C ASP A 249 -15.06 -17.89 -6.84
N ARG A 250 -14.31 -17.31 -7.79
CA ARG A 250 -14.82 -16.99 -9.13
C ARG A 250 -15.13 -18.21 -9.98
N VAL A 251 -14.44 -19.34 -9.77
CA VAL A 251 -14.79 -20.61 -10.43
C VAL A 251 -16.13 -21.15 -9.90
N VAL A 252 -16.52 -20.80 -8.68
CA VAL A 252 -17.79 -21.23 -8.07
C VAL A 252 -18.95 -20.27 -8.40
N SER A 253 -18.67 -18.98 -8.63
CA SER A 253 -19.70 -17.93 -8.74
C SER A 253 -20.03 -17.46 -10.17
N SER A 254 -19.76 -18.24 -11.23
CA SER A 254 -19.97 -17.81 -12.63
C SER A 254 -21.44 -17.72 -13.08
N THR A 255 -22.41 -17.67 -12.17
CA THR A 255 -23.84 -17.51 -12.51
C THR A 255 -24.35 -16.22 -11.91
N ILE A 256 -24.35 -15.13 -12.70
CA ILE A 256 -25.31 -14.00 -12.77
C ILE A 256 -24.59 -12.73 -13.31
N PRO A 257 -25.16 -11.99 -14.28
CA PRO A 257 -24.51 -10.81 -14.88
C PRO A 257 -24.74 -9.50 -14.10
N SER A 258 -23.73 -8.63 -14.09
CA SER A 258 -23.75 -7.28 -13.51
C SER A 258 -24.37 -6.24 -14.47
N PRO A 259 -25.04 -5.17 -13.97
CA PRO A 259 -25.45 -4.03 -14.79
C PRO A 259 -24.35 -2.95 -14.92
N ALA A 260 -24.47 -2.14 -15.97
CA ALA A 260 -23.49 -1.18 -16.52
C ALA A 260 -23.47 0.21 -15.82
N PRO A 261 -22.41 1.04 -16.03
CA PRO A 261 -22.29 2.38 -15.41
C PRO A 261 -22.77 3.52 -16.32
N LEU A 262 -23.25 4.62 -15.71
CA LEU A 262 -23.65 5.89 -16.36
C LEU A 262 -22.61 6.99 -16.12
N MET A 263 -22.48 7.89 -17.12
CA MET A 263 -21.57 9.05 -17.21
C MET A 263 -22.12 10.37 -16.61
N ASP A 264 -21.23 11.38 -16.63
CA ASP A 264 -21.40 12.86 -16.63
C ASP A 264 -21.20 13.60 -15.29
N ASP A 265 -20.70 14.84 -15.19
CA ASP A 265 -19.75 15.69 -15.93
C ASP A 265 -19.55 17.03 -15.11
N ILE A 266 -18.45 17.77 -15.34
CA ILE A 266 -18.28 19.27 -15.27
C ILE A 266 -18.04 20.09 -13.94
N ALA A 267 -17.02 21.00 -14.07
CA ALA A 267 -16.72 22.32 -13.43
C ALA A 267 -16.24 22.38 -11.95
N GLY A 268 -15.38 23.31 -11.52
CA GLY A 268 -14.70 24.47 -12.11
C GLY A 268 -13.78 25.11 -11.03
N SER A 269 -12.71 25.78 -11.47
CA SER A 269 -11.67 26.37 -10.60
C SER A 269 -12.08 27.75 -10.06
N ALA A 270 -11.98 27.97 -8.75
CA ALA A 270 -11.90 29.31 -8.15
C ALA A 270 -10.94 29.29 -6.95
N ALA A 271 -9.93 30.16 -6.98
CA ALA A 271 -9.05 30.44 -5.86
C ALA A 271 -9.75 31.41 -4.88
N THR A 272 -9.58 31.21 -3.57
CA THR A 272 -10.08 32.16 -2.56
C THR A 272 -9.02 32.35 -1.49
N ASP A 273 -8.76 33.62 -1.17
CA ASP A 273 -7.74 34.09 -0.24
C ASP A 273 -7.97 33.62 1.21
N LEU A 274 -6.88 33.32 1.92
CA LEU A 274 -6.89 32.79 3.29
C LEU A 274 -6.80 33.93 4.31
N PHE A 275 -7.76 34.01 5.24
CA PHE A 275 -7.70 34.85 6.44
C PHE A 275 -6.80 34.22 7.52
N THR A 276 -6.22 35.05 8.39
CA THR A 276 -5.33 34.60 9.48
C THR A 276 -6.08 34.42 10.80
N ALA A 277 -5.52 33.63 11.72
CA ALA A 277 -6.12 33.32 13.02
C ALA A 277 -6.40 34.57 13.90
N ALA A 278 -5.70 35.68 13.65
CA ALA A 278 -5.94 36.96 14.32
C ALA A 278 -7.24 37.63 13.84
N ASP A 279 -7.62 37.44 12.58
CA ASP A 279 -8.82 38.02 11.98
C ASP A 279 -10.10 37.36 12.52
N ILE A 280 -10.01 36.06 12.85
CA ILE A 280 -11.14 35.26 13.37
C ILE A 280 -11.39 35.58 14.85
N ALA A 281 -10.34 35.79 15.64
CA ALA A 281 -10.47 36.08 17.08
C ALA A 281 -11.12 37.46 17.37
N ALA A 282 -11.11 38.37 16.39
CA ALA A 282 -11.75 39.68 16.48
C ALA A 282 -13.25 39.67 16.12
N SER A 283 -13.78 38.53 15.66
CA SER A 283 -15.19 38.39 15.29
C SER A 283 -16.05 38.10 16.53
N SER A 284 -17.11 38.87 16.71
CA SER A 284 -18.08 38.79 17.82
C SER A 284 -18.56 37.34 18.09
N PRO A 285 -18.83 36.94 19.36
CA PRO A 285 -19.32 35.60 19.66
C PRO A 285 -20.60 35.28 18.86
N VAL A 286 -20.56 34.17 18.13
CA VAL A 286 -21.69 33.67 17.35
C VAL A 286 -22.86 33.38 18.28
N VAL A 287 -23.98 34.10 18.08
CA VAL A 287 -25.23 33.86 18.80
C VAL A 287 -25.87 32.61 18.19
N ILE A 288 -25.86 31.50 18.94
CA ILE A 288 -26.51 30.25 18.54
C ILE A 288 -27.99 30.35 18.89
N THR A 289 -28.86 30.45 17.87
CA THR A 289 -30.31 30.31 18.04
C THR A 289 -30.74 28.86 17.81
N GLU A 290 -31.81 28.40 18.46
CA GLU A 290 -32.26 26.98 18.41
C GLU A 290 -32.59 26.49 16.99
N ASP A 291 -32.90 27.41 16.06
CA ASP A 291 -33.25 27.09 14.67
C ASP A 291 -32.07 27.18 13.69
N SER A 292 -30.86 27.47 14.19
CA SER A 292 -29.68 27.62 13.34
C SER A 292 -29.10 26.26 12.91
N CYS A 293 -29.16 25.99 11.61
CA CYS A 293 -28.45 24.86 11.00
C CYS A 293 -27.05 25.28 10.58
N TYR A 294 -26.02 24.70 11.20
CA TYR A 294 -24.63 24.96 10.87
C TYR A 294 -24.00 23.77 10.16
N THR A 295 -23.41 24.01 9.00
CA THR A 295 -22.68 22.98 8.25
C THR A 295 -21.19 23.17 8.46
N PHE A 296 -20.56 22.17 9.06
CA PHE A 296 -19.13 22.15 9.31
C PHE A 296 -18.46 21.11 8.40
N TYR A 297 -17.47 21.55 7.64
CA TYR A 297 -16.58 20.69 6.88
C TYR A 297 -15.31 20.47 7.70
N THR A 298 -14.93 19.22 7.89
CA THR A 298 -13.72 18.85 8.65
C THR A 298 -12.69 18.24 7.73
N ASP A 299 -11.42 18.23 8.15
CA ASP A 299 -10.32 17.60 7.44
C ASP A 299 -10.29 16.06 7.53
N GLY A 300 -11.41 15.43 7.92
CA GLY A 300 -11.54 13.98 8.11
C GLY A 300 -11.06 13.47 9.48
N SER A 301 -10.75 14.38 10.42
CA SER A 301 -10.30 14.04 11.78
C SER A 301 -11.42 13.85 12.81
N LEU A 302 -12.69 13.98 12.40
CA LEU A 302 -13.85 13.79 13.28
C LEU A 302 -14.02 12.31 13.66
N ILE A 303 -14.07 12.02 14.95
CA ILE A 303 -14.32 10.67 15.49
C ILE A 303 -15.50 10.68 16.46
N ASN A 304 -16.14 9.52 16.62
CA ASN A 304 -17.21 9.26 17.60
C ASN A 304 -18.42 10.22 17.52
N LEU A 305 -18.74 10.69 16.31
CA LEU A 305 -19.86 11.59 16.05
C LEU A 305 -21.18 10.99 16.57
N GLY A 306 -21.94 11.78 17.33
CA GLY A 306 -23.22 11.35 17.93
C GLY A 306 -23.10 10.69 19.31
N THR A 307 -21.90 10.63 19.88
CA THR A 307 -21.64 10.15 21.25
C THR A 307 -21.08 11.27 22.14
N ASN A 308 -21.03 11.03 23.45
CA ASN A 308 -20.40 11.96 24.41
C ASN A 308 -18.86 11.99 24.30
N GLU A 309 -18.26 11.11 23.50
CA GLU A 309 -16.81 11.01 23.27
C GLU A 309 -16.40 11.60 21.91
N VAL A 310 -17.26 12.42 21.32
CA VAL A 310 -16.98 13.10 20.05
C VAL A 310 -15.71 13.97 20.17
N SER A 311 -14.78 13.82 19.22
CA SER A 311 -13.60 14.66 19.15
C SER A 311 -13.20 14.93 17.69
N MET A 312 -12.50 16.04 17.46
CA MET A 312 -12.05 16.44 16.13
C MET A 312 -10.69 17.13 16.19
N GLY A 313 -9.97 17.12 15.07
CA GLY A 313 -8.77 17.92 14.86
C GLY A 313 -9.06 19.43 14.77
N TRP A 314 -8.00 20.23 14.71
CA TRP A 314 -8.07 21.68 14.87
C TRP A 314 -8.50 22.42 13.59
N GLY A 315 -8.81 21.70 12.50
CA GLY A 315 -9.19 22.28 11.21
C GLY A 315 -10.64 21.99 10.86
N TRP A 316 -11.47 23.04 10.84
CA TRP A 316 -12.83 22.99 10.31
C TRP A 316 -13.15 24.27 9.55
N VAL A 317 -14.07 24.18 8.60
CA VAL A 317 -14.63 25.30 7.84
C VAL A 317 -16.14 25.31 8.07
N GLN A 318 -16.67 26.44 8.49
CA GLN A 318 -18.11 26.67 8.59
C GLN A 318 -18.52 27.55 7.41
N ILE A 319 -19.56 27.13 6.68
CA ILE A 319 -20.19 27.90 5.59
C ILE A 319 -21.51 28.44 6.09
#